data_AF-A0A930ZMP7-F1
#
_entry.id   AF-A0A930ZMP7-F1
#
_cell.length_a   1.000
_cell.length_b   1.000
_cell.length_c   1.000
_cell.angle_alpha   90.00
_cell.angle_beta   90.00
_cell.angle_gamma   90.00
#
_symmetry.space_group_name_H-M   'P 1'
#
loop_
_entity.id
_entity.type
_entity.pdbx_description
1 polymer ?
#
loop_
_entity_poly.entity_id
_entity_poly.type
_entity_poly.pdbx_seq_one_letter_code
_entity_poly.pdbx_strand_id
1 'polypeptide(L)'
;MRKRVSARTEDDCLTRAKELQIQYARGLLNEPSSLTFEEFAEQWLTRQGRSVKPATIEAYRRELKYAFAYIGKKRLTELKPAHVRAMLEGLS
;
A
#
# COMPACT_ATOMS: atom_id res chain seq x y z
N MET A 1 15.76 12.76 -3.31
CA MET A 1 16.31 11.40 -3.54
C MET A 1 15.56 10.78 -4.72
N ARG A 2 16.24 10.47 -5.84
CA ARG A 2 15.64 10.15 -7.17
C ARG A 2 15.34 8.65 -7.30
N LYS A 3 14.08 8.24 -7.47
CA LYS A 3 13.72 6.83 -7.77
C LYS A 3 13.80 6.58 -9.28
N ARG A 4 14.42 5.47 -9.69
CA ARG A 4 14.45 4.98 -11.08
C ARG A 4 13.44 3.83 -11.23
N VAL A 5 12.68 3.85 -12.32
CA VAL A 5 11.73 2.82 -12.73
C VAL A 5 12.38 2.03 -13.87
N SER A 6 12.33 0.70 -13.82
CA SER A 6 12.75 -0.16 -14.95
C SER A 6 11.61 -1.10 -15.31
N ALA A 7 11.09 -0.97 -16.52
CA ALA A 7 10.22 -1.93 -17.19
C ALA A 7 10.93 -2.47 -18.45
N ARG A 8 10.40 -3.56 -19.02
CA ARG A 8 11.10 -4.38 -20.02
C ARG A 8 11.16 -3.75 -21.42
N THR A 9 10.47 -2.63 -21.62
CA THR A 9 10.42 -1.83 -22.86
C THR A 9 10.27 -0.35 -22.52
N GLU A 10 10.86 0.53 -23.35
CA GLU A 10 10.98 1.97 -23.11
C GLU A 10 9.62 2.68 -22.95
N ASP A 11 8.62 2.30 -23.74
CA ASP A 11 7.27 2.86 -23.70
C ASP A 11 6.47 2.49 -22.43
N ASP A 12 6.72 1.30 -21.89
CA ASP A 12 6.05 0.80 -20.68
C ASP A 12 6.63 1.49 -19.42
N CYS A 13 7.91 1.89 -19.47
CA CYS A 13 8.54 2.73 -18.46
C CYS A 13 7.96 4.14 -18.45
N LEU A 14 7.78 4.74 -19.63
CA LEU A 14 7.28 6.11 -19.80
C LEU A 14 5.81 6.22 -19.38
N THR A 15 5.01 5.19 -19.67
CA THR A 15 3.60 5.12 -19.27
C THR A 15 3.47 5.03 -17.75
N ARG A 16 4.21 4.12 -17.10
CA ARG A 16 4.20 3.98 -15.64
C ARG A 16 4.76 5.22 -14.93
N ALA A 17 5.73 5.91 -15.53
CA ALA A 17 6.26 7.17 -14.99
C ALA A 17 5.23 8.31 -15.05
N LYS A 18 4.46 8.41 -16.15
CA LYS A 18 3.38 9.40 -16.30
C LYS A 18 2.20 9.12 -15.37
N GLU A 19 1.82 7.85 -15.21
CA GLU A 19 0.80 7.45 -14.23
C GLU A 19 1.22 7.81 -12.80
N LEU A 20 2.49 7.61 -12.46
CA LEU A 20 3.05 8.02 -11.17
C LEU A 20 2.99 9.53 -10.96
N GLN A 21 3.30 10.33 -11.99
CA GLN A 21 3.23 11.79 -11.94
C GLN A 21 1.79 12.30 -11.81
N ILE A 22 0.84 11.65 -12.46
CA ILE A 22 -0.60 11.98 -12.34
C ILE A 22 -1.12 11.64 -10.94
N GLN A 23 -0.66 10.53 -10.35
CA GLN A 23 -0.98 10.18 -8.96
C GLN A 23 -0.32 11.15 -7.95
N TYR A 24 0.88 11.67 -8.26
CA TYR A 24 1.55 12.70 -7.47
C TYR A 24 0.78 14.02 -7.48
N ALA A 25 0.38 14.48 -8.67
CA ALA A 25 -0.34 15.74 -8.87
C ALA A 25 -1.74 15.75 -8.22
N ARG A 26 -2.35 14.56 -8.00
CA ARG A 26 -3.63 14.40 -7.30
C ARG A 26 -3.52 14.38 -5.77
N GLY A 27 -2.33 14.58 -5.19
CA GLY A 27 -2.10 14.48 -3.75
C GLY A 27 -2.25 13.04 -3.20
N LEU A 28 -2.23 12.03 -4.08
CA LEU A 28 -2.36 10.61 -3.73
C LEU A 28 -1.03 9.97 -3.36
N LEU A 29 0.09 10.66 -3.58
CA LEU A 29 1.41 10.27 -3.11
C LEU A 29 1.82 11.23 -1.99
N ASN A 30 1.53 10.83 -0.75
CA ASN A 30 2.34 11.29 0.38
C ASN A 30 3.82 10.99 0.03
N GLU A 31 4.73 11.89 0.41
CA GLU A 31 6.20 11.82 0.25
C GLU A 31 6.76 10.40 0.38
N PRO A 32 7.97 10.08 -0.14
CA PRO A 32 8.57 8.74 -0.03
C PRO A 32 8.66 8.33 1.44
N SER A 33 7.60 7.70 1.91
CA SER A 33 7.27 7.87 3.31
C SER A 33 7.90 6.73 4.07
N SER A 34 8.37 7.08 5.25
CA SER A 34 8.54 6.17 6.37
C SER A 34 7.25 5.39 6.73
N LEU A 35 6.14 5.63 6.01
CA LEU A 35 4.83 5.06 6.24
C LEU A 35 4.89 3.55 6.20
N THR A 36 4.52 2.98 7.34
CA THR A 36 4.35 1.55 7.52
C THR A 36 3.06 1.09 6.86
N PHE A 37 2.96 -0.22 6.60
CA PHE A 37 1.74 -0.81 6.09
C PHE A 37 0.53 -0.54 7.00
N GLU A 38 0.75 -0.58 8.31
CA GLU A 38 -0.28 -0.33 9.32
C GLU A 38 -0.82 1.10 9.25
N GLU A 39 0.06 2.11 9.25
CA GLU A 39 -0.34 3.51 9.16
C GLU A 39 -1.06 3.81 7.84
N PHE A 40 -0.62 3.19 6.74
CA PHE A 40 -1.30 3.31 5.45
C PHE A 40 -2.71 2.71 5.50
N ALA A 41 -2.86 1.51 6.08
CA ALA A 41 -4.13 0.82 6.17
C ALA A 41 -5.13 1.61 7.02
N GLU A 42 -4.72 2.17 8.16
CA GLU A 42 -5.56 3.02 9.00
C GLU A 42 -6.01 4.30 8.28
N GLN A 43 -5.10 4.95 7.54
CA GLN A 43 -5.47 6.10 6.70
C GLN A 43 -6.45 5.72 5.60
N TRP A 44 -6.27 4.56 4.99
CA TRP A 44 -7.18 4.04 3.96
C TRP A 44 -8.56 3.74 4.55
N LEU A 45 -8.64 3.06 5.70
CA LEU A 45 -9.90 2.79 6.41
C LEU A 45 -10.64 4.09 6.77
N THR A 46 -9.91 5.10 7.24
CA THR A 46 -10.48 6.43 7.56
C THR A 46 -11.08 7.10 6.33
N ARG A 47 -10.45 6.96 5.15
CA ARG A 47 -10.99 7.48 3.89
C ARG A 47 -12.20 6.67 3.43
N GLN A 48 -12.15 5.34 3.51
CA GLN A 48 -13.24 4.45 3.11
C GLN A 48 -14.48 4.59 4.00
N GLY A 49 -14.32 4.94 5.28
CA GLY A 49 -15.43 5.23 6.19
C GLY A 49 -16.36 6.34 5.72
N ARG A 50 -15.95 7.17 4.74
CA ARG A 50 -16.80 8.19 4.11
C ARG A 50 -17.80 7.64 3.09
N SER A 51 -17.54 6.44 2.56
CA SER A 51 -18.30 5.87 1.44
C SER A 51 -18.85 4.48 1.74
N VAL A 52 -18.29 3.80 2.73
CA VAL A 52 -18.60 2.41 3.07
C VAL A 52 -19.28 2.36 4.45
N LYS A 53 -20.22 1.43 4.62
CA LYS A 53 -20.93 1.23 5.89
C LYS A 53 -19.93 0.93 7.04
N PRO A 54 -20.15 1.47 8.26
CA PRO A 54 -19.27 1.23 9.40
C PRO A 54 -19.01 -0.26 9.68
N ALA A 55 -20.03 -1.11 9.56
CA ALA A 55 -19.89 -2.55 9.77
C ALA A 55 -18.87 -3.22 8.83
N THR A 56 -18.76 -2.73 7.59
CA THR A 56 -17.78 -3.26 6.62
C THR A 56 -16.37 -2.76 6.93
N ILE A 57 -16.23 -1.53 7.44
CA ILE A 57 -14.95 -1.00 7.92
C ILE A 57 -14.43 -1.80 9.11
N GLU A 58 -15.30 -2.14 10.06
CA GLU A 58 -14.94 -3.00 11.20
C GLU A 58 -14.56 -4.42 10.76
N ALA A 59 -15.22 -4.95 9.73
CA ALA A 59 -14.80 -6.21 9.12
C ALA A 59 -13.39 -6.10 8.53
N TYR A 60 -13.09 -5.05 7.74
CA TYR A 60 -11.75 -4.84 7.20
C TYR A 60 -10.69 -4.67 8.29
N ARG A 61 -10.99 -3.93 9.36
CA ARG A 61 -10.10 -3.76 10.51
C ARG A 61 -9.77 -5.10 11.17
N ARG A 62 -10.75 -6.00 11.29
CA ARG A 62 -10.55 -7.35 11.83
C ARG A 62 -9.65 -8.21 10.94
N GLU A 63 -9.87 -8.21 9.62
CA GLU A 63 -9.03 -8.97 8.68
C GLU A 63 -7.59 -8.42 8.66
N LEU A 64 -7.44 -7.10 8.65
CA LEU A 64 -6.13 -6.44 8.63
C LEU A 64 -5.34 -6.63 9.92
N LYS A 65 -5.98 -6.92 11.06
CA LYS A 65 -5.31 -7.21 12.33
C LYS A 65 -4.28 -8.34 12.18
N TYR A 66 -4.59 -9.36 11.39
CA TYR A 66 -3.65 -10.43 11.11
C TYR A 66 -2.46 -9.91 10.29
N ALA A 67 -2.71 -9.14 9.24
CA ALA A 67 -1.66 -8.56 8.42
C ALA A 67 -0.74 -7.62 9.24
N PHE A 68 -1.28 -6.89 10.21
CA PHE A 68 -0.49 -6.01 11.08
C PHE A 68 0.55 -6.76 11.90
N ALA A 69 0.24 -7.98 12.36
CA ALA A 69 1.18 -8.81 13.11
C ALA A 69 2.43 -9.19 12.29
N TYR A 70 2.27 -9.41 10.97
CA TYR A 70 3.36 -9.91 10.10
C TYR A 70 4.06 -8.81 9.30
N ILE A 71 3.29 -7.88 8.74
CA ILE A 71 3.79 -6.87 7.81
C ILE A 71 3.47 -5.44 8.25
N GLY A 72 2.73 -5.25 9.34
CA GLY A 72 2.27 -3.93 9.82
C GLY A 72 3.38 -2.91 9.96
N LYS A 73 4.47 -3.28 10.66
CA LYS A 73 5.63 -2.41 10.92
C LYS A 73 6.56 -2.20 9.73
N LYS A 74 6.36 -2.92 8.62
CA LYS A 74 7.22 -2.78 7.44
C LYS A 74 6.84 -1.51 6.69
N ARG A 75 7.85 -0.76 6.23
CA ARG A 75 7.61 0.37 5.34
C ARG A 75 6.99 -0.12 4.04
N LEU A 76 6.07 0.63 3.47
CA LEU A 76 5.48 0.31 2.17
C LEU A 76 6.54 0.14 1.07
N THR A 77 7.64 0.90 1.16
CA THR A 77 8.77 0.84 0.23
C THR A 77 9.60 -0.44 0.35
N GLU A 78 9.47 -1.19 1.44
CA GLU A 78 10.21 -2.42 1.73
C GLU A 78 9.31 -3.67 1.64
N LEU A 79 8.02 -3.50 1.40
CA LEU A 79 7.13 -4.62 1.16
C LEU A 79 7.53 -5.35 -0.12
N LYS A 80 7.61 -6.68 0.00
CA LYS A 80 7.97 -7.60 -1.08
C LYS A 80 6.93 -8.71 -1.11
N PRO A 81 6.67 -9.33 -2.27
CA PRO A 81 5.76 -10.47 -2.37
C PRO A 81 6.08 -11.60 -1.38
N ALA A 82 7.37 -11.82 -1.06
CA ALA A 82 7.80 -12.81 -0.07
C ALA A 82 7.23 -12.55 1.34
N HIS A 83 7.07 -11.29 1.75
CA HIS A 83 6.48 -10.94 3.04
C HIS A 83 4.99 -11.28 3.10
N VAL A 84 4.27 -11.07 1.99
CA VAL A 84 2.84 -11.43 1.89
C VAL A 84 2.69 -12.94 1.87
N ARG A 85 3.55 -13.67 1.15
CA ARG A 85 3.53 -15.14 1.15
C ARG A 85 3.78 -15.72 2.54
N ALA A 86 4.82 -15.26 3.24
CA ALA A 86 5.11 -15.72 4.60
C ALA A 86 3.95 -15.45 5.58
N MET A 87 3.26 -14.31 5.42
CA MET A 87 2.05 -14.00 6.17
C MET A 87 0.92 -15.00 5.88
N LEU A 88 0.68 -15.31 4.59
CA LEU A 88 -0.36 -16.26 4.17
C LEU A 88 -0.04 -17.69 4.60
N GLU A 89 1.23 -18.10 4.60
CA GLU A 89 1.67 -19.40 5.11
C GLU A 89 1.42 -19.54 6.62
N GLY A 90 1.54 -18.46 7.39
CA GLY A 90 1.18 -18.46 8.81
C GLY A 90 -0.33 -18.59 9.10
N LEU A 91 -1.20 -18.48 8.08
CA LEU A 91 -2.65 -18.66 8.21
C LEU A 91 -3.10 -20.12 8.02
N SER A 92 -2.24 -21.00 7.50
CA SER A 92 -2.56 -22.41 7.23
C SER A 92 -2.26 -23.28 8.43
#